data_AF-Q8TUW6-F1
#
_entry.id   AF-Q8TUW6-F1
#
_cell.length_a   1.000
_cell.length_b   1.000
_cell.length_c   1.000
_cell.angle_alpha   90.00
_cell.angle_beta   90.00
_cell.angle_gamma   90.00
#
_symmetry.space_group_name_H-M   'P 1'
#
loop_
_entity.id
_entity.type
_entity.pdbx_description
1 polymer ?
#
loop_
_entity_poly.entity_id
_entity_poly.type
_entity_poly.pdbx_seq_one_letter_code
_entity_poly.pdbx_strand_id
1 'polypeptide(L)'
;MTSSFYGEPEGLRWLEDDLRALGLSPVRYEYGDRDAVEVAVHSEGFAALLRGLGMPEGRKTGRVHVPGLVRRGPDRVALEFLSGLFGADGWISARENRVEVGIAQASPWGESSEFLEGVSSLLKRTTGVYARVLEAGSYETSVDGRRSVFGLGFRGEHVERFLTRVPFEYSVRKRELGLWAGAYLRYRARGGKDAFERFVEERCLPGGLVLDRVVDVERR
;
A
#
# COMPACT_ATOMS: atom_id res chain seq x y z
N MET A 1 -4.08 -20.76 -17.23
CA MET A 1 -3.56 -19.37 -17.13
C MET A 1 -2.89 -19.19 -15.76
N THR A 2 -1.81 -18.41 -15.70
CA THR A 2 -1.03 -18.21 -14.46
C THR A 2 -1.14 -16.75 -14.01
N SER A 3 -1.33 -16.53 -12.71
CA SER A 3 -1.18 -15.22 -12.08
C SER A 3 0.05 -15.26 -11.18
N SER A 4 0.96 -14.32 -11.36
CA SER A 4 2.24 -14.23 -10.63
C SER A 4 2.30 -12.96 -9.80
N PHE A 5 2.77 -13.09 -8.58
CA PHE A 5 2.92 -12.02 -7.60
C PHE A 5 4.37 -11.94 -7.14
N TYR A 6 4.88 -10.71 -7.03
CA TYR A 6 6.26 -10.43 -6.62
C TYR A 6 6.24 -9.48 -5.43
N GLY A 7 7.18 -9.64 -4.50
CA GLY A 7 7.23 -8.83 -3.29
C GLY A 7 8.29 -9.29 -2.30
N GLU A 8 8.25 -8.68 -1.11
CA GLU A 8 9.10 -9.07 0.02
C GLU A 8 8.77 -10.51 0.46
N PRO A 9 9.77 -11.35 0.79
CA PRO A 9 9.56 -12.75 1.14
C PRO A 9 8.50 -12.97 2.23
N GLU A 10 8.48 -12.10 3.25
CA GLU A 10 7.53 -12.07 4.36
C GLU A 10 6.11 -11.76 3.90
N GLY A 11 5.96 -10.72 3.07
CA GLY A 11 4.66 -10.29 2.54
C GLY A 11 4.06 -11.35 1.63
N LEU A 12 4.89 -12.04 0.85
CA LEU A 12 4.46 -13.16 0.02
C LEU A 12 3.98 -14.36 0.85
N ARG A 13 4.53 -14.60 2.05
CA ARG A 13 3.99 -15.66 2.93
C ARG A 13 2.56 -15.37 3.36
N TRP A 14 2.23 -14.11 3.68
CA TRP A 14 0.86 -13.71 4.01
C TRP A 14 -0.08 -13.91 2.81
N LEU A 15 0.38 -13.52 1.61
CA LEU A 15 -0.37 -13.74 0.37
C LEU A 15 -0.63 -15.24 0.12
N GLU A 16 0.36 -16.10 0.36
CA GLU A 16 0.18 -17.55 0.23
C GLU A 16 -0.92 -18.07 1.15
N ASP A 17 -0.97 -17.60 2.40
CA ASP A 17 -1.99 -18.00 3.37
C ASP A 17 -3.39 -17.53 2.96
N ASP A 18 -3.52 -16.29 2.48
CA ASP A 18 -4.79 -15.78 1.95
C ASP A 18 -5.26 -16.54 0.70
N LEU A 19 -4.34 -16.87 -0.21
CA LEU A 19 -4.64 -17.68 -1.39
C LEU A 19 -5.10 -19.10 -0.99
N ARG A 20 -4.43 -19.73 0.00
CA ARG A 20 -4.86 -21.03 0.54
C ARG A 20 -6.23 -20.96 1.20
N ALA A 21 -6.52 -19.88 1.95
CA ALA A 21 -7.82 -19.66 2.57
C ALA A 21 -8.95 -19.49 1.52
N LEU A 22 -8.62 -18.98 0.34
CA LEU A 22 -9.51 -18.92 -0.83
C LEU A 22 -9.65 -20.27 -1.58
N GLY A 23 -9.02 -21.33 -1.08
CA GLY A 23 -9.04 -22.66 -1.71
C GLY A 23 -8.12 -22.79 -2.92
N LEU A 24 -7.14 -21.89 -3.07
CA LEU A 24 -6.16 -21.93 -4.15
C LEU A 24 -4.88 -22.65 -3.70
N SER A 25 -4.10 -23.10 -4.67
CA SER A 25 -2.81 -23.77 -4.43
C SER A 25 -1.67 -22.91 -4.98
N PRO A 26 -1.16 -21.94 -4.19
CA PRO A 26 -0.02 -21.12 -4.60
C PRO A 26 1.27 -21.96 -4.66
N VAL A 27 2.13 -21.64 -5.63
CA VAL A 27 3.48 -22.21 -5.78
C VAL A 27 4.48 -21.08 -5.62
N ARG A 28 5.45 -21.26 -4.72
CA ARG A 28 6.52 -20.29 -4.48
C ARG A 28 7.76 -20.64 -5.30
N TYR A 29 8.33 -19.65 -5.96
CA TYR A 29 9.60 -19.73 -6.67
C TYR A 29 10.60 -18.75 -6.06
N GLU A 30 11.81 -19.24 -5.80
CA GLU A 30 12.92 -18.43 -5.26
C GLU A 30 14.03 -18.36 -6.30
N TYR A 31 14.36 -17.15 -6.74
CA TYR A 31 15.38 -16.89 -7.76
C TYR A 31 16.65 -16.44 -7.05
N GLY A 32 17.49 -17.41 -6.67
CA GLY A 32 18.71 -17.18 -5.90
C GLY A 32 19.75 -16.27 -6.57
N ASP A 33 19.64 -16.05 -7.89
CA ASP A 33 20.48 -15.14 -8.67
C ASP A 33 20.01 -13.68 -8.62
N ARG A 34 18.78 -13.41 -8.17
CA ARG A 34 18.13 -12.09 -8.27
C ARG A 34 17.58 -11.55 -6.95
N ASP A 35 17.78 -12.26 -5.85
CA ASP A 35 17.17 -11.96 -4.55
C ASP A 35 15.67 -11.64 -4.71
N ALA A 36 14.99 -12.47 -5.51
CA ALA A 36 13.61 -12.26 -5.91
C ALA A 36 12.78 -13.51 -5.59
N VAL A 37 11.60 -13.27 -5.05
CA VAL A 37 10.61 -14.30 -4.75
C VAL A 37 9.36 -14.03 -5.59
N GLU A 38 8.80 -15.11 -6.14
CA GLU A 38 7.52 -15.11 -6.84
C GLU A 38 6.57 -16.09 -6.17
N VAL A 39 5.29 -15.72 -6.09
CA VAL A 39 4.20 -16.64 -5.81
C VAL A 39 3.31 -16.72 -7.04
N ALA A 40 3.12 -17.92 -7.58
CA ALA A 40 2.29 -18.17 -8.75
C ALA A 40 1.04 -18.97 -8.39
N VAL A 41 -0.07 -18.69 -9.07
CA VAL A 41 -1.31 -19.44 -8.99
C VAL A 41 -1.70 -19.92 -10.38
N HIS A 42 -1.73 -21.25 -10.56
CA HIS A 42 -2.16 -21.89 -11.81
C HIS A 42 -3.65 -22.21 -11.75
N SER A 43 -4.50 -21.20 -11.92
CA SER A 43 -5.96 -21.36 -11.91
C SER A 43 -6.62 -20.45 -12.93
N GLU A 44 -7.31 -21.04 -13.89
CA GLU A 44 -8.06 -20.29 -14.91
C GLU A 44 -9.22 -19.49 -14.31
N GLY A 45 -9.92 -20.09 -13.34
CA GLY A 45 -11.02 -19.43 -12.63
C GLY A 45 -10.54 -18.23 -11.84
N PHE A 46 -9.39 -18.34 -11.17
CA PHE A 46 -8.81 -17.22 -10.44
C PHE A 46 -8.35 -16.09 -11.38
N ALA A 47 -7.67 -16.44 -12.48
CA ALA A 47 -7.28 -15.44 -13.46
C ALA A 47 -8.49 -14.77 -14.14
N ALA A 48 -9.56 -15.52 -14.41
CA ALA A 48 -10.83 -14.97 -14.89
C ALA A 48 -11.47 -14.02 -13.86
N LEU A 49 -11.44 -14.38 -12.57
CA LEU A 49 -11.91 -13.51 -11.48
C LEU A 49 -11.14 -12.19 -11.45
N LEU A 50 -9.81 -12.22 -11.44
CA LEU A 50 -8.99 -11.00 -11.41
C LEU A 50 -9.30 -10.07 -12.59
N ARG A 51 -9.52 -10.63 -13.78
CA ARG A 51 -9.94 -9.86 -14.97
C ARG A 51 -11.34 -9.28 -14.82
N GLY A 52 -12.29 -10.05 -14.30
CA GLY A 52 -13.63 -9.57 -13.97
C GLY A 52 -13.60 -8.44 -12.92
N LEU A 53 -12.60 -8.45 -12.04
CA LEU A 53 -12.32 -7.38 -11.08
C LEU A 53 -11.58 -6.18 -11.71
N GLY A 54 -11.24 -6.21 -13.00
CA GLY A 54 -10.61 -5.10 -13.71
C GLY A 54 -9.09 -5.11 -13.68
N MET A 55 -8.45 -6.23 -13.31
CA MET A 55 -7.01 -6.41 -13.51
C MET A 55 -6.70 -6.40 -15.02
N PRO A 56 -5.81 -5.52 -15.52
CA PRO A 56 -5.47 -5.46 -16.93
C PRO A 56 -4.75 -6.72 -17.40
N GLU A 57 -5.00 -7.13 -18.64
CA GLU A 57 -4.26 -8.20 -19.31
C GLU A 57 -3.06 -7.65 -20.10
N GLY A 58 -1.93 -8.37 -20.08
CA GLY A 58 -0.80 -8.12 -20.98
C GLY A 58 0.30 -7.19 -20.44
N ARG A 59 1.21 -6.77 -21.33
CA ARG A 59 2.39 -5.95 -20.98
C ARG A 59 1.96 -4.53 -20.63
N LYS A 60 2.00 -4.16 -19.34
CA LYS A 60 2.24 -2.83 -18.71
C LYS A 60 1.86 -1.52 -19.45
N THR A 61 0.96 -1.49 -20.42
CA THR A 61 0.75 -0.30 -21.28
C THR A 61 -0.70 0.13 -21.45
N GLY A 62 -1.66 -0.52 -20.78
CA GLY A 62 -3.05 -0.08 -20.75
C GLY A 62 -3.29 1.09 -19.79
N ARG A 63 -4.30 1.91 -20.07
CA ARG A 63 -4.84 2.86 -19.08
C ARG A 63 -5.33 2.06 -17.87
N VAL A 64 -4.66 2.27 -16.74
CA VAL A 64 -5.05 1.65 -15.48
C VAL A 64 -6.07 2.56 -14.82
N HIS A 65 -7.12 1.98 -14.26
CA HIS A 65 -8.13 2.70 -13.49
C HIS A 65 -8.41 1.93 -12.20
N VAL A 66 -8.90 2.63 -11.17
CA VAL A 66 -9.41 1.96 -9.98
C VAL A 66 -10.60 1.09 -10.39
N PRO A 67 -10.60 -0.21 -10.07
CA PRO A 67 -11.70 -1.11 -10.38
C PRO A 67 -13.07 -0.56 -9.99
N GLY A 68 -14.07 -0.74 -10.86
CA GLY A 68 -15.43 -0.25 -10.62
C GLY A 68 -16.05 -0.80 -9.32
N LEU A 69 -15.73 -2.05 -8.96
CA LEU A 69 -16.13 -2.67 -7.70
C LEU A 69 -15.54 -1.95 -6.48
N VAL A 70 -14.26 -1.60 -6.52
CA VAL A 70 -13.59 -0.85 -5.45
C VAL A 70 -14.13 0.58 -5.38
N ARG A 71 -14.30 1.22 -6.54
CA ARG A 71 -14.79 2.60 -6.65
C ARG A 71 -16.20 2.76 -6.09
N ARG A 72 -17.09 1.80 -6.28
CA ARG A 72 -18.49 1.87 -5.79
C ARG A 72 -18.75 1.05 -4.53
N GLY A 73 -17.81 0.19 -4.15
CA GLY A 73 -17.96 -0.73 -3.02
C GLY A 73 -17.92 -0.03 -1.67
N PRO A 74 -18.25 -0.75 -0.59
CA PRO A 74 -18.17 -0.25 0.78
C PRO A 74 -16.75 0.22 1.12
N ASP A 75 -16.64 1.16 2.07
CA ASP A 75 -15.34 1.76 2.44
C ASP A 75 -14.31 0.72 2.89
N ARG A 76 -14.72 -0.38 3.52
CA ARG A 76 -13.81 -1.49 3.86
C ARG A 76 -13.11 -2.07 2.62
N VAL A 77 -13.83 -2.27 1.51
CA VAL A 77 -13.26 -2.84 0.28
C VAL A 77 -12.27 -1.87 -0.35
N ALA A 78 -12.60 -0.58 -0.33
CA ALA A 78 -11.68 0.45 -0.80
C ALA A 78 -10.45 0.58 0.10
N LEU A 79 -10.59 0.40 1.42
CA LEU A 79 -9.48 0.43 2.36
C LEU A 79 -8.54 -0.76 2.15
N GLU A 80 -9.07 -1.97 1.94
CA GLU A 80 -8.23 -3.13 1.60
C GLU A 80 -7.47 -2.93 0.30
N PHE A 81 -8.14 -2.39 -0.73
CA PHE A 81 -7.48 -2.03 -1.98
C PHE A 81 -6.37 -1.00 -1.78
N LEU A 82 -6.62 0.07 -1.02
CA LEU A 82 -5.61 1.06 -0.70
C LEU A 82 -4.46 0.44 0.10
N SER A 83 -4.76 -0.45 1.03
CA SER A 83 -3.76 -1.13 1.86
C SER A 83 -2.80 -1.95 1.01
N GLY A 84 -3.33 -2.82 0.13
CA GLY A 84 -2.51 -3.61 -0.78
C GLY A 84 -1.76 -2.74 -1.80
N LEU A 85 -2.39 -1.69 -2.35
CA LEU A 85 -1.75 -0.78 -3.30
C LEU A 85 -0.54 -0.05 -2.68
N PHE A 86 -0.71 0.54 -1.50
CA PHE A 86 0.40 1.22 -0.82
C PHE A 86 1.43 0.22 -0.26
N GLY A 87 0.99 -0.98 0.12
CA GLY A 87 1.88 -2.09 0.48
C GLY A 87 2.82 -2.47 -0.67
N ALA A 88 2.29 -2.59 -1.89
CA ALA A 88 3.08 -2.91 -3.07
C ALA A 88 3.89 -1.70 -3.60
N ASP A 89 3.21 -0.65 -4.05
CA ASP A 89 3.80 0.44 -4.84
C ASP A 89 4.00 1.74 -4.06
N GLY A 90 3.43 1.83 -2.85
CA GLY A 90 3.59 2.99 -1.99
C GLY A 90 5.00 3.11 -1.40
N TRP A 91 5.37 4.31 -0.98
CA TRP A 91 6.62 4.59 -0.28
C TRP A 91 6.37 5.44 0.97
N ILE A 92 7.22 5.26 1.97
CA ILE A 92 7.28 6.07 3.18
C ILE A 92 8.70 6.63 3.28
N SER A 93 8.83 7.94 3.44
CA SER A 93 10.10 8.63 3.68
C SER A 93 10.02 9.34 5.02
N ALA A 94 10.77 8.85 6.01
CA ALA A 94 10.89 9.48 7.31
C ALA A 94 12.28 10.11 7.44
N ARG A 95 12.33 11.44 7.51
CA ARG A 95 13.52 12.24 7.85
C ARG A 95 13.26 12.95 9.17
N GLU A 96 14.30 13.40 9.87
CA GLU A 96 14.22 13.96 11.25
C GLU A 96 13.02 14.89 11.50
N ASN A 97 12.69 15.75 10.52
CA ASN A 97 11.63 16.73 10.64
C ASN A 97 10.45 16.54 9.68
N ARG A 98 10.42 15.46 8.89
CA ARG A 98 9.41 15.30 7.84
C ARG A 98 9.15 13.84 7.55
N VAL A 99 7.88 13.47 7.64
CA VAL A 99 7.37 12.19 7.15
C VAL A 99 6.56 12.47 5.89
N GLU A 100 6.84 11.73 4.83
CA GLU A 100 6.11 11.78 3.58
C GLU A 100 5.69 10.39 3.16
N VAL A 101 4.54 10.32 2.52
CA VAL A 101 3.98 9.08 1.99
C VAL A 101 3.41 9.39 0.61
N GLY A 102 3.57 8.45 -0.31
CA GLY A 102 3.01 8.58 -1.64
C GLY A 102 3.11 7.32 -2.47
N ILE A 103 2.68 7.45 -3.71
CA ILE A 103 2.83 6.46 -4.78
C ILE A 103 3.17 7.23 -6.06
N ALA A 104 3.96 6.61 -6.94
CA ALA A 104 4.28 7.18 -8.25
C ALA A 104 3.83 6.22 -9.35
N GLN A 105 3.37 6.79 -10.46
CA GLN A 105 2.93 6.01 -11.61
C GLN A 105 3.40 6.69 -12.90
N ALA A 106 3.90 5.89 -13.84
CA ALA A 106 4.14 6.34 -15.20
C ALA A 106 2.86 6.27 -16.05
N SER A 107 2.66 7.26 -16.90
CA SER A 107 1.56 7.36 -17.86
C SER A 107 2.10 7.73 -19.24
N PRO A 108 1.40 7.40 -20.35
CA PRO A 108 1.72 7.97 -21.66
C PRO A 108 1.83 9.51 -21.59
N TRP A 109 2.77 10.07 -22.35
CA TRP A 109 2.99 11.51 -22.39
C TRP A 109 1.72 12.27 -22.83
N GLY A 110 1.38 13.34 -22.12
CA GLY A 110 0.18 14.15 -22.38
C GLY A 110 -1.12 13.60 -21.79
N GLU A 111 -1.09 12.44 -21.11
CA GLU A 111 -2.24 11.90 -20.39
C GLU A 111 -2.14 12.15 -18.88
N SER A 112 -3.24 12.56 -18.24
CA SER A 112 -3.36 12.60 -16.78
C SER A 112 -3.44 11.18 -16.18
N SER A 113 -2.99 11.00 -14.95
CA SER A 113 -3.20 9.73 -14.24
C SER A 113 -4.61 9.62 -13.64
N GLU A 114 -5.56 9.10 -14.42
CA GLU A 114 -6.91 8.78 -13.93
C GLU A 114 -6.90 7.80 -12.75
N PHE A 115 -5.92 6.88 -12.72
CA PHE A 115 -5.74 5.96 -11.61
C PHE A 115 -5.44 6.70 -10.31
N LEU A 116 -4.44 7.60 -10.30
CA LEU A 116 -4.06 8.34 -9.09
C LEU A 116 -5.18 9.29 -8.64
N GLU A 117 -5.93 9.89 -9.58
CA GLU A 117 -7.12 10.67 -9.22
C GLU A 117 -8.21 9.80 -8.56
N GLY A 118 -8.39 8.58 -9.06
CA GLY A 118 -9.24 7.57 -8.43
C GLY A 118 -8.76 7.20 -7.02
N VAL A 119 -7.46 6.99 -6.84
CA VAL A 119 -6.85 6.70 -5.53
C VAL A 119 -7.03 7.87 -4.57
N SER A 120 -6.82 9.12 -5.02
CA SER A 120 -7.06 10.33 -4.22
C SER A 120 -8.52 10.42 -3.76
N SER A 121 -9.46 10.12 -4.66
CA SER A 121 -10.89 10.08 -4.34
C SER A 121 -11.23 9.01 -3.30
N LEU A 122 -10.65 7.82 -3.42
CA LEU A 122 -10.81 6.75 -2.41
C LEU A 122 -10.23 7.15 -1.06
N LEU A 123 -9.04 7.75 -1.02
CA LEU A 123 -8.40 8.22 0.23
C LEU A 123 -9.26 9.24 0.94
N LYS A 124 -9.79 10.23 0.21
CA LYS A 124 -10.68 11.24 0.77
C LYS A 124 -11.95 10.59 1.35
N ARG A 125 -12.58 9.69 0.60
CA ARG A 125 -13.81 9.02 1.05
C ARG A 125 -13.60 8.17 2.30
N THR A 126 -12.61 7.28 2.26
CA THR A 126 -12.41 6.24 3.28
C THR A 126 -11.70 6.76 4.53
N THR A 127 -10.80 7.74 4.38
CA THR A 127 -9.94 8.19 5.47
C THR A 127 -10.01 9.68 5.72
N GLY A 128 -10.66 10.49 4.88
CA GLY A 128 -10.64 11.96 5.00
C GLY A 128 -9.25 12.57 4.74
N VAL A 129 -8.38 11.85 4.02
CA VAL A 129 -7.06 12.31 3.58
C VAL A 129 -7.19 13.01 2.23
N TYR A 130 -6.66 14.22 2.15
CA TYR A 130 -6.60 14.97 0.90
C TYR A 130 -5.22 14.77 0.26
N ALA A 131 -5.19 13.99 -0.81
CA ALA A 131 -3.99 13.75 -1.61
C ALA A 131 -3.98 14.63 -2.86
N ARG A 132 -2.79 15.09 -3.27
CA ARG A 132 -2.62 15.82 -4.52
C ARG A 132 -1.87 14.93 -5.51
N VAL A 133 -2.38 14.90 -6.74
CA VAL A 133 -1.70 14.31 -7.89
C VAL A 133 -0.92 15.42 -8.58
N LEU A 134 0.37 15.21 -8.81
CA LEU A 134 1.26 16.17 -9.47
C LEU A 134 2.13 15.44 -10.48
N GLU A 135 2.40 16.07 -11.62
CA GLU A 135 3.43 15.59 -12.54
C GLU A 135 4.81 15.85 -11.93
N ALA A 136 5.56 14.77 -11.68
CA ALA A 136 6.87 14.79 -11.05
C ALA A 136 8.01 14.84 -12.08
N GLY A 137 7.74 14.53 -13.35
CA GLY A 137 8.73 14.59 -14.41
C GLY A 137 8.36 13.74 -15.63
N SER A 138 9.33 13.51 -16.51
CA SER A 138 9.16 12.64 -17.68
C SER A 138 10.44 11.94 -18.05
N TYR A 139 10.31 10.81 -18.75
CA TYR A 139 11.44 10.02 -19.25
C TYR A 139 11.09 9.39 -20.60
N GLU A 140 12.11 9.01 -21.37
CA GLU A 140 11.95 8.28 -22.62
C GLU A 140 12.32 6.81 -22.44
N THR A 141 11.58 5.95 -23.13
CA THR A 141 11.86 4.53 -23.23
C THR A 141 11.98 4.13 -24.69
N SER A 142 12.86 3.18 -24.98
CA SER A 142 13.06 2.63 -26.33
C SER A 142 11.84 1.87 -26.86
N VAL A 143 10.91 1.47 -25.99
CA VAL A 143 9.74 0.63 -26.33
C VAL A 143 8.47 1.46 -26.47
N ASP A 144 8.23 2.40 -25.54
CA ASP A 144 6.94 3.09 -25.41
C ASP A 144 7.03 4.60 -25.65
N GLY A 145 8.20 5.09 -26.07
CA GLY A 145 8.46 6.52 -26.27
C GLY A 145 8.49 7.29 -24.95
N ARG A 146 8.09 8.57 -25.03
CA ARG A 146 8.08 9.49 -23.89
C ARG A 146 6.92 9.19 -22.93
N ARG A 147 7.21 9.23 -21.63
CA ARG A 147 6.25 9.03 -20.54
C ARG A 147 6.32 10.11 -19.48
N SER A 148 5.16 10.47 -18.94
CA SER A 148 5.05 11.35 -17.76
C SER A 148 5.01 10.50 -16.49
N VAL A 149 5.62 10.99 -15.42
CA VAL A 149 5.57 10.39 -14.08
C VAL A 149 4.69 11.27 -13.22
N PHE A 150 3.62 10.69 -12.68
CA PHE A 150 2.74 11.35 -11.72
C PHE A 150 3.00 10.82 -10.33
N GLY A 151 3.07 11.72 -9.36
CA GLY A 151 3.15 11.39 -7.94
C GLY A 151 1.85 11.77 -7.24
N LEU A 152 1.35 10.86 -6.40
CA LEU A 152 0.32 11.17 -5.42
C LEU A 152 0.98 11.34 -4.06
N GLY A 153 0.76 12.48 -3.41
CA GLY A 153 1.33 12.78 -2.10
C GLY A 153 0.43 13.66 -1.24
N PHE A 154 0.63 13.56 0.08
CA PHE A 154 -0.03 14.38 1.10
C PHE A 154 0.95 14.72 2.22
N ARG A 155 0.66 15.77 2.98
CA ARG A 155 1.56 16.34 4.01
C ARG A 155 0.79 16.70 5.28
N GLY A 156 1.52 16.91 6.37
CA GLY A 156 0.96 17.39 7.64
C GLY A 156 0.03 16.36 8.29
N GLU A 157 -1.10 16.83 8.84
CA GLU A 157 -2.09 15.98 9.53
C GLU A 157 -2.62 14.82 8.68
N HIS A 158 -2.62 14.98 7.35
CA HIS A 158 -3.05 13.93 6.44
C HIS A 158 -2.11 12.73 6.42
N VAL A 159 -0.81 12.93 6.72
CA VAL A 159 0.16 11.84 6.80
C VAL A 159 -0.11 10.99 8.03
N GLU A 160 -0.32 11.60 9.19
CA GLU A 160 -0.67 10.88 10.42
C GLU A 160 -1.99 10.13 10.27
N ARG A 161 -3.01 10.78 9.68
CA ARG A 161 -4.31 10.16 9.42
C ARG A 161 -4.22 8.97 8.48
N PHE A 162 -3.40 9.07 7.43
CA PHE A 162 -3.17 7.97 6.50
C PHE A 162 -2.46 6.79 7.18
N LEU A 163 -1.32 7.06 7.82
CA LEU A 163 -0.46 6.04 8.44
C LEU A 163 -1.17 5.26 9.56
N THR A 164 -2.18 5.86 10.18
CA THR A 164 -2.95 5.23 11.27
C THR A 164 -4.25 4.58 10.79
N ARG A 165 -4.56 4.64 9.49
CA ARG A 165 -5.78 4.07 8.90
C ARG A 165 -5.53 3.07 7.78
N VAL A 166 -4.38 3.15 7.09
CA VAL A 166 -4.04 2.28 5.95
C VAL A 166 -2.87 1.37 6.34
N PRO A 167 -3.09 0.06 6.54
CA PRO A 167 -2.10 -0.82 7.18
C PRO A 167 -0.97 -1.38 6.28
N PHE A 168 -0.85 -0.95 5.01
CA PHE A 168 0.19 -1.41 4.08
C PHE A 168 0.27 -2.95 3.95
N GLU A 169 -0.87 -3.60 3.69
CA GLU A 169 -0.92 -5.07 3.62
C GLU A 169 0.10 -5.64 2.61
N TYR A 170 0.63 -6.81 2.96
CA TYR A 170 1.69 -7.53 2.23
C TYR A 170 3.06 -6.81 2.16
N SER A 171 3.29 -5.76 2.96
CA SER A 171 4.65 -5.26 3.25
C SER A 171 4.84 -5.06 4.75
N VAL A 172 5.51 -6.02 5.38
CA VAL A 172 5.83 -5.98 6.82
C VAL A 172 6.62 -4.72 7.15
N ARG A 173 7.65 -4.41 6.35
CA ARG A 173 8.50 -3.25 6.55
C ARG A 173 7.71 -1.94 6.50
N LYS A 174 6.84 -1.75 5.49
CA LYS A 174 6.05 -0.51 5.37
C LYS A 174 4.97 -0.42 6.45
N ARG A 175 4.37 -1.54 6.83
CA ARG A 175 3.41 -1.62 7.94
C ARG A 175 4.04 -1.18 9.26
N GLU A 176 5.18 -1.75 9.62
CA GLU A 176 5.91 -1.38 10.85
C GLU A 176 6.36 0.08 10.82
N LEU A 177 7.03 0.50 9.74
CA LEU A 177 7.49 1.88 9.58
C LEU A 177 6.31 2.87 9.63
N GLY A 178 5.18 2.52 9.02
CA GLY A 178 3.98 3.35 9.01
C GLY A 178 3.38 3.53 10.40
N LEU A 179 3.27 2.46 11.19
CA LEU A 179 2.81 2.53 12.57
C LEU A 179 3.71 3.43 13.42
N TRP A 180 5.03 3.23 13.32
CA TRP A 180 6.02 4.03 14.03
C TRP A 180 5.98 5.51 13.65
N ALA A 181 5.97 5.80 12.35
CA ALA A 181 5.93 7.16 11.85
C ALA A 181 4.59 7.85 12.20
N GLY A 182 3.47 7.13 12.15
CA GLY A 182 2.17 7.63 12.58
C GLY A 182 2.13 7.97 14.07
N ALA A 183 2.65 7.07 14.92
CA ALA A 183 2.80 7.32 16.35
C ALA A 183 3.70 8.53 16.63
N TYR A 184 4.87 8.61 15.97
CA TYR A 184 5.78 9.75 16.09
C TYR A 184 5.08 11.08 15.77
N LEU A 185 4.38 11.19 14.64
CA LEU A 185 3.66 12.40 14.28
C LEU A 185 2.58 12.77 15.31
N ARG A 186 1.82 11.78 15.78
CA ARG A 186 0.75 11.97 16.76
C ARG A 186 1.29 12.49 18.10
N TYR A 187 2.37 11.91 18.62
CA TYR A 187 2.92 12.31 19.92
C TYR A 187 3.75 13.60 19.82
N ARG A 188 4.48 13.80 18.72
CA ARG A 188 5.19 15.05 18.46
C ARG A 188 4.25 16.25 18.45
N ALA A 189 3.06 16.11 17.87
CA ALA A 189 2.05 17.16 17.87
C ALA A 189 1.47 17.48 19.26
N ARG A 190 1.52 16.53 20.21
CA ARG A 190 0.94 16.67 21.56
C ARG A 190 1.93 17.19 22.60
N GLY A 191 3.22 16.91 22.45
CA GLY A 191 4.21 17.26 23.48
C GLY A 191 5.66 17.16 23.02
N GLY A 192 5.91 17.28 21.71
CA GLY A 192 7.26 17.22 21.16
C GLY A 192 7.90 15.84 21.18
N LYS A 193 9.22 15.80 21.03
CA LYS A 193 10.00 14.56 20.93
C LYS A 193 9.91 13.73 22.22
N ASP A 194 9.98 14.39 23.38
CA ASP A 194 9.94 13.75 24.70
C ASP A 194 8.63 12.99 24.93
N ALA A 195 7.51 13.48 24.39
CA ALA A 195 6.24 12.77 24.49
C ALA A 195 6.22 11.46 23.67
N PHE A 196 6.93 11.42 22.55
CA PHE A 196 7.11 10.20 21.78
C PHE A 196 8.10 9.25 22.48
N GLU A 197 9.22 9.76 22.98
CA GLU A 197 10.20 8.95 23.73
C GLU A 197 9.57 8.28 24.95
N ARG A 198 8.78 9.01 25.75
CA ARG A 198 7.98 8.42 26.85
C ARG A 198 6.99 7.37 26.37
N PHE A 199 6.30 7.61 25.25
CA PHE A 199 5.39 6.60 24.68
C PHE A 199 6.14 5.31 24.33
N VAL A 200 7.33 5.42 23.74
CA VAL A 200 8.16 4.25 23.43
C VAL A 200 8.55 3.51 24.71
N GLU A 201 9.05 4.22 25.71
CA GLU A 201 9.49 3.63 26.98
C GLU A 201 8.34 2.96 27.75
N GLU A 202 7.16 3.58 27.78
CA GLU A 202 6.03 3.11 28.58
C GLU A 202 5.18 2.04 27.88
N ARG A 203 5.13 2.05 26.53
CA ARG A 203 4.09 1.31 25.77
C ARG A 203 4.64 0.39 24.69
N CYS A 204 5.89 0.52 24.28
CA CYS A 204 6.48 -0.35 23.26
C CYS A 204 7.35 -1.43 23.89
N LEU A 205 7.21 -2.65 23.41
CA LEU A 205 8.18 -3.71 23.72
C LEU A 205 9.51 -3.42 23.03
N PRO A 206 10.65 -3.95 23.53
CA PRO A 206 11.88 -4.03 22.76
C PRO A 206 11.60 -4.70 21.41
N GLY A 207 11.76 -3.97 20.30
CA GLY A 207 11.39 -4.44 18.95
C GLY A 207 10.11 -3.82 18.36
N GLY A 208 9.39 -2.97 19.11
CA GLY A 208 8.45 -1.99 18.54
C GLY A 208 6.98 -2.39 18.40
N LEU A 209 6.58 -3.52 18.97
CA LEU A 209 5.16 -3.83 19.14
C LEU A 209 4.58 -2.96 20.26
N VAL A 210 3.55 -2.18 19.93
CA VAL A 210 2.77 -1.39 20.89
C VAL A 210 1.86 -2.34 21.65
N LEU A 211 1.91 -2.30 22.98
CA LEU A 211 0.87 -2.90 23.82
C LEU A 211 -0.40 -2.05 23.67
N ASP A 212 -1.25 -2.39 22.70
CA ASP A 212 -2.66 -2.04 22.83
C ASP A 212 -3.15 -2.83 24.05
N ARG A 213 -3.64 -2.14 25.08
CA ARG A 213 -4.02 -2.77 26.36
C ARG A 213 -4.81 -4.05 26.07
N VAL A 214 -4.31 -5.21 26.53
CA VAL A 214 -5.15 -6.37 26.74
C VAL A 214 -6.07 -6.00 27.90
N VAL A 215 -7.23 -5.42 27.59
CA VAL A 215 -8.34 -5.34 28.53
C VAL A 215 -9.04 -6.68 28.45
N ASP A 216 -8.92 -7.47 29.52
CA ASP A 216 -9.79 -8.61 29.72
C ASP A 216 -11.23 -8.10 29.67
N VAL A 217 -11.96 -8.47 28.60
CA VAL A 217 -13.39 -8.26 28.53
C VAL A 217 -14.01 -9.34 29.40
N GLU A 218 -14.29 -9.00 30.66
CA GLU A 218 -15.16 -9.83 31.48
C GLU A 218 -16.48 -9.99 30.72
N ARG A 219 -16.80 -11.23 30.34
CA ARG A 219 -18.12 -11.58 29.80
C ARG A 219 -19.15 -11.28 30.89
N ARG A 220 -19.92 -10.22 30.69
CA ARG A 220 -21.20 -10.01 31.38
C ARG A 220 -22.32 -10.72 30.62
#